data_AF-A0A6N7H7Y8-F1
#
_entry.id   AF-A0A6N7H7Y8-F1
#
_cell.length_a   1.000
_cell.length_b   1.000
_cell.length_c   1.000
_cell.angle_alpha   90.00
_cell.angle_beta   90.00
_cell.angle_gamma   90.00
#
_symmetry.space_group_name_H-M   'P 1'
#
loop_
_entity.id
_entity.type
_entity.pdbx_description
1 polymer ?
#
loop_
_entity_poly.entity_id
_entity_poly.type
_entity_poly.pdbx_seq_one_letter_code
_entity_poly.pdbx_strand_id
1 'polypeptide(L)'
;MVLAVVVVGVIWSQTKSASSAETGDCIKVNNASTTNADIEKIDCTTQEAVYKVGAKKESDTDSCPEGDYVEYTEEDGFKLCLTLNAKVGECFKEDTQQDVRADCASADYKVSKVTNTGKAEDCGPEDAPNALVYSDPKQTICRVAAGANAG
;
A
#
# COMPACT_ATOMS: atom_id res chain seq x y z
N MET A 1 -23.14 24.76 -24.71
CA MET A 1 -22.26 23.69 -25.21
C MET A 1 -21.55 23.11 -24.00
N VAL A 2 -21.81 21.83 -23.72
CA VAL A 2 -21.24 20.97 -22.65
C VAL A 2 -19.71 21.15 -22.51
N LEU A 3 -19.11 21.06 -21.32
CA LEU A 3 -18.85 19.81 -20.59
C LEU A 3 -18.76 20.01 -19.06
N ALA A 4 -19.38 19.08 -18.33
CA ALA A 4 -19.20 18.85 -16.92
C ALA A 4 -17.88 18.12 -16.63
N VAL A 5 -17.21 18.44 -15.52
CA VAL A 5 -16.64 17.43 -14.61
C VAL A 5 -16.86 17.92 -13.20
N VAL A 6 -17.72 17.21 -12.49
CA VAL A 6 -17.88 17.30 -11.05
C VAL A 6 -16.58 16.79 -10.44
N VAL A 7 -15.73 17.66 -9.90
CA VAL A 7 -14.74 17.19 -8.94
C VAL A 7 -15.49 17.06 -7.63
N VAL A 8 -16.07 15.88 -7.44
CA VAL A 8 -16.58 15.42 -6.15
C VAL A 8 -15.35 15.30 -5.23
N GLY A 9 -14.93 16.43 -4.65
CA GLY A 9 -14.13 16.41 -3.43
C GLY A 9 -15.05 15.93 -2.31
N VAL A 10 -15.32 14.62 -2.28
CA VAL A 10 -16.09 13.97 -1.22
C VAL A 10 -15.43 14.36 0.09
N ILE A 11 -16.15 15.17 0.86
CA ILE A 11 -16.11 15.32 2.31
C ILE A 11 -15.17 14.30 2.98
N TRP A 12 -13.92 14.68 3.23
CA TRP A 12 -13.01 13.90 4.07
C TRP A 12 -13.48 14.07 5.52
N SER A 13 -14.41 13.21 5.93
CA SER A 13 -14.84 13.10 7.31
C SER A 13 -13.62 12.94 8.23
N GLN A 14 -13.57 13.80 9.22
CA GLN A 14 -12.49 14.07 10.16
C GLN A 14 -12.18 12.94 11.17
N THR A 15 -12.36 11.68 10.79
CA THR A 15 -11.96 10.55 11.62
C THR A 15 -10.68 9.97 11.04
N LYS A 16 -9.54 10.25 11.68
CA LYS A 16 -8.26 9.64 11.32
C LYS A 16 -8.11 8.19 11.80
N SER A 17 -9.08 7.66 12.53
CA SER A 17 -9.00 6.34 13.16
C SER A 17 -9.04 5.20 12.13
N ALA A 18 -8.25 4.15 12.41
CA ALA A 18 -8.22 2.89 11.66
C ALA A 18 -9.63 2.29 11.45
N SER A 19 -10.49 2.34 12.46
CA SER A 19 -11.85 1.79 12.41
C SER A 19 -12.74 2.42 11.34
N SER A 20 -12.45 3.66 10.96
CA SER A 20 -13.17 4.38 9.91
C SER A 20 -12.52 4.26 8.53
N ALA A 21 -11.47 3.45 8.40
CA ALA A 21 -10.81 3.20 7.13
C ALA A 21 -11.62 2.24 6.27
N GLU A 22 -11.70 2.59 5.01
CA GLU A 22 -12.43 1.87 3.97
C GLU A 22 -11.49 1.61 2.78
N THR A 23 -11.87 0.69 1.90
CA THR A 23 -11.11 0.43 0.67
C THR A 23 -10.88 1.74 -0.10
N GLY A 24 -9.62 2.01 -0.41
CA GLY A 24 -9.20 3.24 -1.08
C GLY A 24 -8.52 4.26 -0.16
N ASP A 25 -8.74 4.20 1.14
CA ASP A 25 -8.13 5.12 2.10
C ASP A 25 -6.63 4.87 2.24
N CYS A 26 -5.86 5.92 2.44
CA CYS A 26 -4.43 5.80 2.70
C CYS A 26 -4.11 5.83 4.18
N ILE A 27 -3.11 5.04 4.53
CA ILE A 27 -2.75 4.71 5.88
C ILE A 27 -1.32 5.16 6.15
N LYS A 28 -1.17 5.91 7.24
CA LYS A 28 0.10 6.12 7.91
C LYS A 28 0.21 5.09 9.03
N VAL A 29 1.37 4.47 9.13
CA VAL A 29 1.69 3.61 10.27
C VAL A 29 2.46 4.45 11.28
N ASN A 30 1.87 4.65 12.45
CA ASN A 30 2.51 5.35 13.56
C ASN A 30 3.40 4.39 14.35
N ASN A 31 2.94 3.14 14.51
CA ASN A 31 3.66 2.08 15.19
C ASN A 31 3.39 0.74 14.51
N ALA A 32 4.43 0.11 13.96
CA ALA A 32 4.34 -1.28 13.54
C ALA A 32 4.64 -2.17 14.75
N SER A 33 3.68 -2.98 15.18
CA SER A 33 3.82 -3.91 16.29
C SER A 33 2.87 -5.10 16.12
N THR A 34 3.28 -6.28 16.55
CA THR A 34 2.39 -7.47 16.55
C THR A 34 1.31 -7.43 17.63
N THR A 35 1.45 -6.58 18.65
CA THR A 35 0.52 -6.52 19.79
C THR A 35 -0.10 -5.15 20.01
N ASN A 36 0.51 -4.09 19.48
CA ASN A 36 0.03 -2.72 19.64
C ASN A 36 0.25 -1.91 18.35
N ALA A 37 -0.10 -2.49 17.21
CA ALA A 37 -0.04 -1.76 15.94
C ALA A 37 -0.91 -0.49 16.05
N ASP A 38 -0.40 0.64 15.58
CA ASP A 38 -1.15 1.88 15.51
C ASP A 38 -1.05 2.45 14.10
N ILE A 39 -2.21 2.63 13.49
CA ILE A 39 -2.36 3.17 12.14
C ILE A 39 -3.42 4.25 12.11
N GLU A 40 -3.20 5.24 11.24
CA GLU A 40 -4.16 6.31 11.03
C GLU A 40 -4.41 6.58 9.56
N LYS A 41 -5.62 7.04 9.24
CA LYS A 41 -5.93 7.56 7.92
C LYS A 41 -5.24 8.89 7.70
N ILE A 42 -4.71 9.03 6.50
CA ILE A 42 -4.05 10.24 6.05
C ILE A 42 -4.37 10.48 4.57
N ASP A 43 -4.13 11.70 4.11
CA ASP A 43 -4.22 12.02 2.70
C ASP A 43 -3.16 11.22 1.91
N CYS A 44 -3.61 10.52 0.87
CA CYS A 44 -2.78 9.68 -0.01
C CYS A 44 -1.63 10.41 -0.70
N THR A 45 -1.68 11.75 -0.76
CA THR A 45 -0.64 12.60 -1.35
C THR A 45 0.50 12.90 -0.39
N THR A 46 0.32 12.63 0.90
CA THR A 46 1.36 12.83 1.91
C THR A 46 2.43 11.76 1.80
N GLN A 47 3.67 12.13 2.17
CA GLN A 47 4.76 11.17 2.19
C GLN A 47 4.56 10.11 3.28
N GLU A 48 3.87 10.42 4.38
CA GLU A 48 3.60 9.46 5.45
C GLU A 48 2.55 8.40 5.07
N ALA A 49 1.82 8.58 3.95
CA ALA A 49 0.89 7.61 3.39
C ALA A 49 1.63 6.45 2.70
N VAL A 50 2.19 5.52 3.48
CA VAL A 50 2.96 4.39 2.95
C VAL A 50 2.03 3.31 2.38
N TYR A 51 0.86 3.13 2.97
CA TYR A 51 -0.08 2.07 2.60
C TYR A 51 -1.43 2.62 2.13
N LYS A 52 -2.20 1.77 1.47
CA LYS A 52 -3.57 2.01 1.05
C LYS A 52 -4.42 0.78 1.38
N VAL A 53 -5.64 0.99 1.83
CA VAL A 53 -6.57 -0.12 2.10
C VAL A 53 -7.02 -0.73 0.77
N GLY A 54 -6.58 -1.96 0.50
CA GLY A 54 -7.05 -2.76 -0.64
C GLY A 54 -8.39 -3.41 -0.34
N ALA A 55 -8.52 -4.01 0.85
CA ALA A 55 -9.76 -4.60 1.32
C ALA A 55 -9.93 -4.41 2.82
N LYS A 56 -11.18 -4.36 3.26
CA LYS A 56 -11.58 -4.44 4.67
C LYS A 56 -12.42 -5.68 4.88
N LYS A 57 -12.20 -6.34 6.01
CA LYS A 57 -12.99 -7.48 6.49
C LYS A 57 -13.66 -7.08 7.78
N GLU A 58 -14.91 -7.45 7.93
CA GLU A 58 -15.70 -7.16 9.13
C GLU A 58 -15.29 -8.02 10.34
N SER A 59 -14.51 -9.09 10.10
CA SER A 59 -13.96 -9.98 11.12
C SER A 59 -12.43 -9.97 11.07
N ASP A 60 -11.80 -9.98 12.24
CA ASP A 60 -10.35 -10.14 12.43
C ASP A 60 -9.83 -11.52 12.01
N THR A 61 -10.69 -12.54 12.02
CA THR A 61 -10.38 -13.91 11.59
C THR A 61 -10.39 -14.11 10.08
N ASP A 62 -10.96 -13.17 9.32
CA ASP A 62 -11.04 -13.30 7.86
C ASP A 62 -9.65 -13.14 7.22
N SER A 63 -9.39 -13.90 6.17
CA SER A 63 -8.15 -13.78 5.41
C SER A 63 -8.24 -12.67 4.36
N CYS A 64 -7.12 -11.98 4.14
CA CYS A 64 -6.97 -11.09 3.00
C CYS A 64 -7.03 -11.87 1.68
N PRO A 65 -7.36 -11.18 0.56
CA PRO A 65 -7.23 -11.78 -0.76
C PRO A 65 -5.80 -12.28 -1.02
N GLU A 66 -5.62 -13.14 -2.01
CA GLU A 66 -4.30 -13.64 -2.35
C GLU A 66 -3.37 -12.49 -2.80
N GLY A 67 -2.16 -12.44 -2.24
CA GLY A 67 -1.17 -11.44 -2.60
C GLY A 67 -0.33 -10.97 -1.41
N ASP A 68 0.50 -9.97 -1.67
CA ASP A 68 1.51 -9.44 -0.73
C ASP A 68 0.93 -8.35 0.20
N TYR A 69 -0.29 -8.56 0.70
CA TYR A 69 -0.93 -7.60 1.59
C TYR A 69 -0.24 -7.57 2.95
N VAL A 70 -0.09 -6.36 3.49
CA VAL A 70 0.21 -6.19 4.92
C VAL A 70 -1.12 -6.22 5.66
N GLU A 71 -1.25 -7.14 6.62
CA GLU A 71 -2.48 -7.29 7.41
C GLU A 71 -2.40 -6.42 8.67
N TYR A 72 -3.40 -5.57 8.87
CA TYR A 72 -3.67 -4.94 10.15
C TYR A 72 -4.93 -5.53 10.75
N THR A 73 -4.84 -5.98 12.00
CA THR A 73 -5.95 -6.56 12.73
C THR A 73 -6.26 -5.71 13.94
N GLU A 74 -7.52 -5.31 14.07
CA GLU A 74 -8.05 -4.75 15.32
C GLU A 74 -8.64 -5.92 16.14
N GLU A 75 -8.19 -6.10 17.39
CA GLU A 75 -8.70 -7.17 18.26
C GLU A 75 -10.22 -7.09 18.43
N ASP A 76 -10.90 -8.24 18.30
CA ASP A 76 -12.37 -8.36 18.36
C ASP A 76 -13.12 -7.45 17.35
N GLY A 77 -12.43 -7.05 16.27
CA GLY A 77 -12.92 -6.06 15.33
C GLY A 77 -12.77 -6.51 13.88
N PHE A 78 -12.14 -5.66 13.09
CA PHE A 78 -12.01 -5.77 11.65
C PHE A 78 -10.56 -6.06 11.26
N LYS A 79 -10.38 -6.54 10.03
CA LYS A 79 -9.06 -6.64 9.39
C LYS A 79 -8.96 -5.71 8.19
N LEU A 80 -7.83 -5.04 8.04
CA LEU A 80 -7.47 -4.29 6.85
C LEU A 80 -6.35 -5.00 6.09
N CYS A 81 -6.59 -5.18 4.80
CA CYS A 81 -5.62 -5.71 3.84
C CYS A 81 -4.98 -4.52 3.13
N LEU A 82 -3.77 -4.19 3.53
CA LEU A 82 -3.06 -3.00 3.06
C LEU A 82 -2.20 -3.34 1.85
N THR A 83 -2.34 -2.55 0.79
CA THR A 83 -1.46 -2.54 -0.37
C THR A 83 -0.47 -1.38 -0.25
N LEU A 84 0.73 -1.54 -0.82
CA LEU A 84 1.72 -0.48 -0.80
C LEU A 84 1.26 0.71 -1.66
N ASN A 85 1.22 1.91 -1.10
CA ASN A 85 0.91 3.16 -1.81
C ASN A 85 2.16 3.66 -2.57
N ALA A 86 2.71 2.82 -3.44
CA ALA A 86 3.94 3.09 -4.15
C ALA A 86 3.69 3.72 -5.52
N LYS A 87 4.56 4.66 -5.89
CA LYS A 87 4.62 5.26 -7.23
C LYS A 87 5.97 4.93 -7.87
N VAL A 88 5.98 4.89 -9.19
CA VAL A 88 7.21 4.68 -9.96
C VAL A 88 8.25 5.73 -9.58
N GLY A 89 9.46 5.26 -9.27
CA GLY A 89 10.58 6.09 -8.85
C GLY A 89 10.75 6.23 -7.34
N GLU A 90 9.76 5.85 -6.54
CA GLU A 90 9.86 5.89 -5.08
C GLU A 90 10.70 4.74 -4.54
N CYS A 91 11.37 4.99 -3.42
CA CYS A 91 12.29 4.06 -2.81
C CYS A 91 11.86 3.74 -1.38
N PHE A 92 12.05 2.48 -1.01
CA PHE A 92 11.56 1.93 0.24
C PHE A 92 12.63 1.06 0.88
N LYS A 93 12.61 1.06 2.20
CA LYS A 93 13.38 0.16 3.04
C LYS A 93 12.42 -0.90 3.57
N GLU A 94 12.83 -2.16 3.50
CA GLU A 94 12.07 -3.26 4.09
C GLU A 94 12.35 -3.29 5.59
N ASP A 95 11.30 -3.19 6.40
CA ASP A 95 11.33 -3.59 7.81
C ASP A 95 10.57 -4.90 7.97
N THR A 96 10.86 -5.61 9.04
CA THR A 96 10.21 -6.86 9.45
C THR A 96 8.70 -6.77 9.60
N GLN A 97 8.15 -5.57 9.75
CA GLN A 97 6.72 -5.35 9.99
C GLN A 97 6.09 -4.33 9.05
N GLN A 98 6.88 -3.54 8.33
CA GLN A 98 6.39 -2.54 7.38
C GLN A 98 7.47 -2.09 6.41
N ASP A 99 7.07 -1.61 5.24
CA ASP A 99 7.88 -0.81 4.38
C ASP A 99 7.96 0.61 4.93
N VAL A 100 9.10 1.26 4.72
CA VAL A 100 9.27 2.67 5.05
C VAL A 100 9.83 3.39 3.84
N ARG A 101 9.18 4.48 3.41
CA ARG A 101 9.72 5.34 2.35
C ARG A 101 11.07 5.90 2.79
N ALA A 102 12.07 5.78 1.92
CA ALA A 102 13.44 6.18 2.21
C ALA A 102 14.05 6.94 1.02
N ASP A 103 15.16 7.62 1.28
CA ASP A 103 16.01 8.13 0.19
C ASP A 103 16.61 6.95 -0.58
N CYS A 104 16.59 7.02 -1.90
CA CYS A 104 17.06 5.95 -2.79
C CYS A 104 18.53 5.59 -2.61
N ALA A 105 19.36 6.47 -2.04
CA ALA A 105 20.75 6.17 -1.71
C ALA A 105 20.89 5.22 -0.51
N SER A 106 19.84 5.05 0.28
CA SER A 106 19.81 4.25 1.52
C SER A 106 18.66 3.24 1.60
N ALA A 107 17.85 3.16 0.54
CA ALA A 107 16.74 2.24 0.43
C ALA A 107 17.22 0.82 0.11
N ASP A 108 16.34 -0.17 0.23
CA ASP A 108 16.60 -1.55 -0.19
C ASP A 108 16.11 -1.78 -1.63
N TYR A 109 14.99 -1.15 -2.00
CA TYR A 109 14.44 -1.24 -3.34
C TYR A 109 13.84 0.09 -3.84
N LYS A 110 13.69 0.16 -5.17
CA LYS A 110 13.02 1.22 -5.91
C LYS A 110 11.88 0.63 -6.71
N VAL A 111 10.76 1.34 -6.77
CA VAL A 111 9.62 0.97 -7.61
C VAL A 111 9.93 1.31 -9.07
N SER A 112 10.04 0.30 -9.92
CA SER A 112 10.33 0.48 -11.35
C SER A 112 9.05 0.62 -12.18
N LYS A 113 7.96 -0.05 -11.78
CA LYS A 113 6.70 -0.09 -12.52
C LYS A 113 5.53 -0.41 -11.59
N VAL A 114 4.37 0.17 -11.88
CA VAL A 114 3.10 -0.17 -11.21
C VAL A 114 2.06 -0.46 -12.29
N THR A 115 1.37 -1.60 -12.20
CA THR A 115 0.28 -2.00 -13.10
C THR A 115 -0.94 -2.44 -12.29
N ASN A 116 -2.10 -2.53 -12.95
CA ASN A 116 -3.37 -2.93 -12.33
C ASN A 116 -3.83 -4.32 -12.83
N THR A 117 -2.89 -5.25 -13.00
CA THR A 117 -3.17 -6.57 -13.60
C THR A 117 -3.19 -7.70 -12.57
N GLY A 118 -2.46 -7.56 -11.46
CA GLY A 118 -2.27 -8.62 -10.48
C GLY A 118 -1.39 -9.76 -11.01
N LYS A 119 -0.35 -9.43 -11.80
CA LYS A 119 0.52 -10.38 -12.50
C LYS A 119 1.98 -10.01 -12.37
N ALA A 120 2.76 -10.84 -11.66
CA ALA A 120 4.20 -10.65 -11.49
C ALA A 120 4.96 -10.59 -12.84
N GLU A 121 4.45 -11.25 -13.87
CA GLU A 121 5.08 -11.30 -15.19
C GLU A 121 5.16 -9.93 -15.87
N ASP A 122 4.33 -8.97 -15.44
CA ASP A 122 4.38 -7.59 -15.92
C ASP A 122 5.70 -6.90 -15.58
N CYS A 123 6.44 -7.42 -14.60
CA CYS A 123 7.75 -6.92 -14.19
C CYS A 123 8.90 -7.48 -15.04
N GLY A 124 8.63 -8.50 -15.86
CA GLY A 124 9.67 -9.22 -16.59
C GLY A 124 10.31 -10.32 -15.72
N PRO A 125 11.03 -11.26 -16.35
CA PRO A 125 11.46 -12.49 -15.69
C PRO A 125 12.47 -12.29 -14.56
N GLU A 126 13.26 -11.21 -14.61
CA GLU A 126 14.28 -10.90 -13.59
C GLU A 126 13.66 -10.30 -12.32
N ASP A 127 12.64 -9.44 -12.49
CA ASP A 127 12.01 -8.71 -11.38
C ASP A 127 10.73 -9.40 -10.86
N ALA A 128 10.12 -10.30 -11.64
CA ALA A 128 8.90 -11.02 -11.25
C ALA A 128 8.98 -11.71 -9.88
N PRO A 129 10.08 -12.37 -9.49
CA PRO A 129 10.21 -12.98 -8.16
C PRO A 129 10.16 -11.96 -7.01
N ASN A 130 10.46 -10.69 -7.30
CA ASN A 130 10.45 -9.61 -6.33
C ASN A 130 9.23 -8.69 -6.49
N ALA A 131 8.29 -8.99 -7.38
CA ALA A 131 7.10 -8.18 -7.56
C ALA A 131 6.17 -8.29 -6.33
N LEU A 132 5.55 -7.18 -5.94
CA LEU A 132 4.39 -7.24 -5.05
C LEU A 132 3.14 -7.39 -5.91
N VAL A 133 2.34 -8.41 -5.66
CA VAL A 133 1.13 -8.74 -6.40
C VAL A 133 -0.06 -8.73 -5.47
N TYR A 134 -1.12 -8.03 -5.87
CA TYR A 134 -2.38 -7.93 -5.15
C TYR A 134 -3.49 -8.42 -6.08
N SER A 135 -4.31 -9.37 -5.61
CA SER A 135 -5.41 -9.93 -6.41
C SER A 135 -6.67 -9.05 -6.42
N ASP A 136 -6.92 -8.30 -5.34
CA ASP A 136 -8.08 -7.40 -5.19
C ASP A 136 -7.81 -6.21 -4.23
N PRO A 137 -7.70 -4.96 -4.73
CA PRO A 137 -7.74 -4.59 -6.14
C PRO A 137 -6.55 -5.19 -6.89
N LYS A 138 -6.76 -5.56 -8.15
CA LYS A 138 -5.70 -6.05 -9.02
C LYS A 138 -4.62 -4.98 -9.15
N GLN A 139 -3.44 -5.28 -8.61
CA GLN A 139 -2.30 -4.38 -8.66
C GLN A 139 -1.01 -5.19 -8.65
N THR A 140 0.01 -4.67 -9.34
CA THR A 140 1.36 -5.22 -9.34
C THR A 140 2.36 -4.09 -9.21
N ILE A 141 3.33 -4.24 -8.33
CA ILE A 141 4.40 -3.28 -8.08
C ILE A 141 5.72 -4.00 -8.32
N CYS A 142 6.42 -3.59 -9.37
CA CYS A 142 7.72 -4.11 -9.73
C CYS A 142 8.79 -3.38 -8.93
N ARG A 143 9.68 -4.15 -8.30
CA ARG A 143 10.75 -3.65 -7.43
C ARG A 143 12.09 -4.03 -8.03
N VAL A 144 13.03 -3.09 -8.02
CA VAL A 144 14.44 -3.29 -8.38
C VAL A 144 15.30 -2.89 -7.20
N ALA A 145 16.50 -3.46 -7.05
CA ALA A 145 17.40 -3.10 -5.95
C ALA A 145 17.70 -1.59 -5.95
N ALA A 146 17.64 -0.95 -4.78
CA ALA A 146 18.00 0.45 -4.64
C ALA A 146 19.52 0.60 -4.85
N GLY A 147 19.92 1.33 -5.88
CA GLY A 147 21.29 1.38 -6.37
C GLY A 147 21.51 0.67 -7.71
N ALA A 148 20.57 -0.17 -8.15
CA ALA A 148 20.50 -0.66 -9.54
C ALA A 148 19.97 0.45 -10.47
N ASN A 149 20.70 1.56 -10.59
CA ASN A 149 20.63 2.43 -11.75
C ASN A 149 22.04 2.53 -12.34
N ALA A 150 22.44 1.53 -13.12
CA ALA A 150 23.47 1.63 -14.15
C ALA A 150 23.32 0.45 -15.13
N GLY A 151 22.51 0.67 -16.17
CA GLY A 151 22.34 -0.23 -17.32
C GLY A 151 21.63 0.51 -18.42
#